data_AF-Q4BVV2-F1
#
_entry.id   AF-Q4BVV2-F1
#
_cell.length_a   1.000
_cell.length_b   1.000
_cell.length_c   1.000
_cell.angle_alpha   90.00
_cell.angle_beta   90.00
_cell.angle_gamma   90.00
#
_symmetry.space_group_name_H-M   'P 1'
#
loop_
_entity.id
_entity.type
_entity.pdbx_description
1 polymer ?
#
loop_
_entity_poly.entity_id
_entity_poly.type
_entity_poly.pdbx_seq_one_letter_code
_entity_poly.pdbx_strand_id
1 'polypeptide(L)'
;MGVADIVENSQLIIMPVALVEQNWFRWAISLILGFPLIMIILNEIIVRLRQEEKPLIATIIIFRNLVFPLVALLFLFTRVLEIPEETTIIRLVKTLVWIGMIHAMLSAFKVLIFDQAVSGSWQERVPDVLLDLIRFFLVACITAVILSTVWKIDLGALLTAFGVGSLVIGLALQDTLKNLFSGILLLFERPFALGDWLQVGETIGKVIK
;
A
#
# COMPACT_ATOMS: atom_id res chain seq x y z
N MET A 1 56.17 35.29 -24.23
CA MET A 1 55.23 34.73 -23.23
C MET A 1 53.84 35.02 -23.77
N GLY A 2 53.27 34.00 -24.43
CA GLY A 2 52.33 34.19 -25.53
C GLY A 2 50.89 34.23 -25.06
N VAL A 3 50.07 34.98 -25.78
CA VAL A 3 48.59 35.03 -25.64
C VAL A 3 47.96 33.62 -25.73
N ALA A 4 48.65 32.65 -26.35
CA ALA A 4 48.28 31.24 -26.40
C ALA A 4 48.23 30.57 -25.01
N ASP A 5 49.17 30.89 -24.10
CA ASP A 5 49.21 30.34 -22.73
C ASP A 5 48.00 30.81 -21.89
N ILE A 6 47.49 32.01 -22.18
CA ILE A 6 46.34 32.61 -21.47
C ILE A 6 45.02 31.96 -21.92
N VAL A 7 44.89 31.65 -23.22
CA VAL A 7 43.69 30.97 -23.76
C VAL A 7 43.62 29.53 -23.27
N GLU A 8 44.75 28.81 -23.23
CA GLU A 8 44.80 27.43 -22.76
C GLU A 8 44.51 27.33 -21.24
N ASN A 9 45.02 28.27 -20.44
CA ASN A 9 44.71 28.36 -19.02
C ASN A 9 43.24 28.77 -18.75
N SER A 10 42.62 29.54 -19.65
CA SER A 10 41.19 29.88 -19.55
C SER A 10 40.27 28.67 -19.76
N GLN A 11 40.62 27.75 -20.68
CA GLN A 11 39.85 26.54 -20.95
C GLN A 11 39.94 25.51 -19.80
N LEU A 12 41.08 25.45 -19.10
CA LEU A 12 41.28 24.59 -17.93
C LEU A 12 40.47 25.03 -16.70
N ILE A 13 40.19 26.33 -16.54
CA ILE A 13 39.37 26.87 -15.45
C ILE A 13 37.86 26.76 -15.77
N ILE A 14 37.47 26.78 -17.06
CA ILE A 14 36.07 26.72 -17.49
C ILE A 14 35.51 25.28 -17.43
N MET A 15 36.32 24.24 -17.70
CA MET A 15 35.87 22.84 -17.62
C MET A 15 35.24 22.45 -16.26
N PRO A 16 35.85 22.74 -15.09
CA PRO A 16 35.24 22.37 -13.81
C PRO A 16 33.97 23.18 -13.51
N VAL A 17 33.87 24.43 -13.95
CA VAL A 17 32.69 25.29 -13.72
C VAL A 17 31.50 24.82 -14.56
N ALA A 18 31.72 24.40 -15.81
CA ALA A 18 30.69 23.88 -16.70
C ALA A 18 30.04 22.57 -16.20
N LEU A 19 30.77 21.77 -15.42
CA LEU A 19 30.23 20.57 -14.76
C LEU A 19 29.32 20.93 -13.58
N VAL A 20 29.63 22.01 -12.84
CA VAL A 20 28.83 22.45 -11.69
C VAL A 20 27.48 23.05 -12.09
N GLU A 21 27.39 23.64 -13.29
CA GLU A 21 26.12 24.20 -13.79
C GLU A 21 25.15 23.15 -14.35
N GLN A 22 25.61 21.91 -14.61
CA GLN A 22 24.73 20.87 -15.11
C GLN A 22 23.77 20.35 -14.04
N ASN A 23 22.51 20.12 -14.45
CA ASN A 23 21.43 19.78 -13.54
C ASN A 23 21.69 18.46 -12.79
N TRP A 24 22.22 17.44 -13.48
CA TRP A 24 22.55 16.14 -12.88
C TRP A 24 23.63 16.24 -11.79
N PHE A 25 24.57 17.19 -11.91
CA PHE A 25 25.68 17.35 -10.95
C PHE A 25 25.18 17.87 -9.60
N ARG A 26 24.26 18.84 -9.61
CA ARG A 26 23.61 19.33 -8.36
C ARG A 26 22.81 18.23 -7.67
N TRP A 27 22.10 17.40 -8.43
CA TRP A 27 21.36 16.26 -7.89
C TRP A 27 22.28 15.17 -7.36
N ALA A 28 23.41 14.90 -8.02
CA ALA A 28 24.43 13.96 -7.56
C ALA A 28 25.03 14.41 -6.21
N ILE A 29 25.38 15.68 -6.05
CA ILE A 29 25.86 16.24 -4.78
C ILE A 29 24.79 16.12 -3.69
N SER A 30 23.54 16.47 -4.02
CA SER A 30 22.42 16.33 -3.07
C SER A 30 22.20 14.88 -2.64
N LEU A 31 22.39 13.90 -3.52
CA LEU A 31 22.27 12.48 -3.18
C LEU A 31 23.44 12.04 -2.28
N ILE A 32 24.68 12.40 -2.65
CA ILE A 32 25.90 12.00 -1.94
C ILE A 32 25.93 12.57 -0.52
N LEU A 33 25.47 13.81 -0.31
CA LEU A 33 25.45 14.44 1.02
C LEU A 33 24.13 14.20 1.76
N GLY A 34 23.00 14.26 1.05
CA GLY A 34 21.67 14.13 1.66
C GLY A 34 21.38 12.71 2.13
N PHE A 35 21.77 11.68 1.37
CA PHE A 35 21.50 10.29 1.74
C PHE A 35 22.17 9.88 3.06
N PRO A 36 23.50 10.11 3.26
CA PRO A 36 24.15 9.81 4.53
C PRO A 36 23.58 10.62 5.69
N LEU A 37 23.29 11.91 5.49
CA LEU A 37 22.73 12.77 6.53
C LEU A 37 21.38 12.25 7.02
N ILE A 38 20.49 11.88 6.08
CA ILE A 38 19.18 11.32 6.42
C ILE A 38 19.34 9.95 7.09
N MET A 39 20.24 9.09 6.60
CA MET A 39 20.57 7.81 7.25
C MET A 39 21.01 7.99 8.70
N ILE A 40 21.84 9.00 8.99
CA ILE A 40 22.32 9.31 10.33
C ILE A 40 21.17 9.76 11.23
N ILE A 41 20.35 10.73 10.78
CA ILE A 41 19.19 11.22 11.54
C ILE A 41 18.22 10.07 11.83
N LEU A 42 17.95 9.23 10.84
CA LEU A 42 17.03 8.10 11.00
C LEU A 42 17.60 7.06 11.96
N ASN A 43 18.92 6.80 11.91
CA ASN A 43 19.59 5.92 12.86
C ASN A 43 19.53 6.46 14.29
N GLU A 44 19.73 7.77 14.46
CA GLU A 44 19.62 8.45 15.75
C GLU A 44 18.19 8.33 16.31
N ILE A 45 17.16 8.53 15.48
CA ILE A 45 15.76 8.33 15.89
C ILE A 45 15.50 6.87 16.31
N ILE A 46 16.01 5.89 15.55
CA ILE A 46 15.90 4.46 15.90
C ILE A 46 16.57 4.17 17.25
N VAL A 47 17.76 4.72 17.50
CA VAL A 47 18.51 4.51 18.74
C VAL A 47 17.77 5.14 19.93
N ARG A 48 17.20 6.33 19.76
CA ARG A 48 16.37 6.96 20.80
C ARG A 48 15.11 6.16 21.09
N LEU A 49 14.42 5.67 20.05
CA LEU A 49 13.23 4.84 20.22
C LEU A 49 13.54 3.46 20.80
N ARG A 50 14.76 2.93 20.60
CA ARG A 50 15.22 1.65 21.19
C ARG A 50 15.26 1.69 22.71
N GLN A 51 15.40 2.87 23.32
CA GLN A 51 15.38 3.02 24.78
C GLN A 51 13.98 2.87 25.38
N GLU A 52 12.91 2.93 24.57
CA GLU A 52 11.52 2.90 25.06
C GLU A 52 10.76 1.59 24.76
N GLU A 53 11.42 0.53 24.26
CA GLU A 53 10.81 -0.77 23.88
C GLU A 53 9.55 -0.69 22.99
N LYS A 54 9.36 0.41 22.25
CA LYS A 54 8.17 0.61 21.44
C LYS A 54 8.15 -0.28 20.19
N PRO A 55 7.01 -0.89 19.82
CA PRO A 55 6.86 -1.71 18.61
C PRO A 55 7.12 -0.94 17.29
N LEU A 56 7.13 0.40 17.35
CA LEU A 56 7.47 1.30 16.23
C LEU A 56 8.86 1.10 15.64
N ILE A 57 9.81 0.56 16.41
CA ILE A 57 11.20 0.40 15.95
C ILE A 57 11.28 -0.51 14.72
N ALA A 58 10.48 -1.58 14.69
CA ALA A 58 10.48 -2.53 13.56
C ALA A 58 10.04 -1.84 12.25
N THR A 59 9.03 -0.97 12.31
CA THR A 59 8.58 -0.15 11.17
C THR A 59 9.69 0.72 10.62
N ILE A 60 10.39 1.43 11.52
CA ILE A 60 11.42 2.40 11.14
C ILE A 60 12.66 1.69 10.59
N ILE A 61 13.02 0.53 11.12
CA ILE A 61 14.11 -0.30 10.59
C ILE A 61 13.80 -0.78 9.17
N ILE A 62 12.57 -1.24 8.90
CA ILE A 62 12.17 -1.68 7.55
C ILE A 62 12.11 -0.50 6.59
N PHE A 63 11.57 0.64 7.02
CA PHE A 63 11.58 1.86 6.21
C PHE A 63 13.01 2.31 5.85
N ARG A 64 13.93 2.29 6.83
CA ARG A 64 15.35 2.58 6.62
C ARG A 64 16.01 1.59 5.66
N ASN A 65 15.76 0.30 5.82
CA ASN A 65 16.51 -0.73 5.11
C ASN A 65 15.94 -1.02 3.71
N LEU A 66 14.64 -0.80 3.52
CA LEU A 66 13.96 -1.11 2.27
C LEU A 66 13.58 0.17 1.51
N VAL A 67 12.85 1.09 2.12
CA VAL A 67 12.31 2.26 1.38
C VAL A 67 13.42 3.25 1.03
N PHE A 68 14.30 3.57 1.96
CA PHE A 68 15.34 4.58 1.73
C PHE A 68 16.33 4.26 0.61
N PRO A 69 16.94 3.05 0.55
CA PRO A 69 17.84 2.68 -0.54
C PRO A 69 17.13 2.66 -1.88
N LEU A 70 15.88 2.21 -1.91
CA LEU A 70 15.07 2.19 -3.12
C LEU A 70 14.67 3.59 -3.60
N VAL A 71 14.34 4.52 -2.69
CA VAL A 71 14.08 5.93 -3.04
C VAL A 71 15.37 6.59 -3.55
N ALA A 72 16.51 6.32 -2.92
CA ALA A 72 17.82 6.80 -3.38
C ALA A 72 18.15 6.26 -4.78
N LEU A 73 17.86 4.99 -5.04
CA LEU A 73 18.02 4.36 -6.35
C LEU A 73 17.11 5.00 -7.41
N LEU A 74 15.85 5.30 -7.06
CA LEU A 74 14.89 5.96 -7.92
C LEU A 74 15.34 7.39 -8.26
N PHE A 75 15.84 8.12 -7.25
CA PHE A 75 16.39 9.45 -7.40
C PHE A 75 17.64 9.45 -8.28
N LEU A 76 18.53 8.46 -8.10
CA LEU A 76 19.69 8.26 -8.96
C LEU A 76 19.26 8.04 -10.41
N PHE A 77 18.33 7.12 -10.68
CA PHE A 77 17.88 6.82 -12.04
C PHE A 77 17.19 8.01 -12.73
N THR A 78 16.35 8.75 -12.00
CA THR A 78 15.55 9.85 -12.57
C THR A 78 16.29 11.18 -12.63
N ARG A 79 17.08 11.52 -11.60
CA ARG A 79 17.71 12.84 -11.45
C ARG A 79 19.18 12.88 -11.85
N VAL A 80 19.90 11.76 -11.70
CA VAL A 80 21.33 11.70 -12.02
C VAL A 80 21.57 11.06 -13.39
N LEU A 81 20.86 9.97 -13.68
CA LEU A 81 20.96 9.26 -14.96
C LEU A 81 19.96 9.75 -16.02
N GLU A 82 19.05 10.67 -15.64
CA GLU A 82 18.02 11.26 -16.51
C GLU A 82 17.22 10.22 -17.33
N ILE A 83 17.07 9.01 -16.79
CA ILE A 83 16.36 7.93 -17.47
C ILE A 83 14.87 8.27 -17.49
N PRO A 84 14.18 8.14 -18.65
CA PRO A 84 12.75 8.43 -18.76
C PRO A 84 11.94 7.64 -17.74
N GLU A 85 11.06 8.34 -17.02
CA GLU A 85 10.24 7.78 -15.94
C GLU A 85 9.32 6.63 -16.35
N GLU A 86 9.12 6.45 -17.66
CA GLU A 86 8.27 5.41 -18.23
C GLU A 86 8.97 4.07 -18.45
N THR A 87 10.29 4.00 -18.30
CA THR A 87 11.05 2.75 -18.45
C THR A 87 10.60 1.70 -17.43
N THR A 88 10.56 0.44 -17.87
CA THR A 88 10.14 -0.69 -17.01
C THR A 88 10.93 -0.77 -15.71
N ILE A 89 12.23 -0.44 -15.75
CA ILE A 89 13.10 -0.43 -14.56
C ILE A 89 12.61 0.59 -13.53
N ILE A 90 12.30 1.82 -13.94
CA ILE A 90 11.80 2.85 -13.01
C ILE A 90 10.42 2.48 -12.49
N ARG A 91 9.56 1.87 -13.31
CA ARG A 91 8.25 1.37 -12.85
C ARG A 91 8.42 0.29 -11.77
N LEU A 92 9.34 -0.66 -11.95
CA LEU A 92 9.63 -1.70 -10.94
C LEU A 92 10.23 -1.13 -9.66
N VAL A 93 11.13 -0.14 -9.75
CA VAL A 93 11.68 0.52 -8.56
C VAL A 93 10.58 1.32 -7.84
N LYS A 94 9.71 2.04 -8.58
CA LYS A 94 8.53 2.74 -8.03
C LYS A 94 7.59 1.77 -7.31
N THR A 95 7.26 0.59 -7.87
CA THR A 95 6.39 -0.37 -7.19
C THR A 95 7.00 -0.91 -5.91
N LEU A 96 8.30 -1.21 -5.89
CA LEU A 96 9.00 -1.68 -4.70
C LEU A 96 9.02 -0.61 -3.58
N VAL A 97 9.23 0.67 -3.93
CA VAL A 97 9.08 1.79 -2.98
C VAL A 97 7.67 1.82 -2.39
N TRP A 98 6.65 1.72 -3.25
CA TRP A 98 5.26 1.72 -2.81
C TRP A 98 4.91 0.51 -1.93
N ILE A 99 5.43 -0.68 -2.21
CA ILE A 99 5.27 -1.87 -1.36
C ILE A 99 5.87 -1.62 0.03
N GLY A 100 7.07 -1.04 0.09
CA GLY A 100 7.68 -0.64 1.35
C GLY A 100 6.85 0.41 2.10
N MET A 101 6.24 1.35 1.37
CA MET A 101 5.33 2.35 1.94
C MET A 101 4.03 1.72 2.48
N ILE A 102 3.43 0.75 1.78
CA ILE A 102 2.29 -0.04 2.29
C ILE A 102 2.67 -0.72 3.60
N HIS A 103 3.82 -1.40 3.64
CA HIS A 103 4.28 -2.09 4.83
C HIS A 103 4.51 -1.12 6.01
N ALA A 104 5.10 0.06 5.74
CA ALA A 104 5.28 1.11 6.73
C ALA A 104 3.94 1.65 7.24
N MET A 105 2.98 1.88 6.34
CA MET A 105 1.64 2.36 6.71
C MET A 105 0.86 1.32 7.53
N LEU A 106 0.93 0.04 7.15
CA LEU A 106 0.28 -1.05 7.88
C LEU A 106 0.82 -1.21 9.30
N SER A 107 2.13 -1.07 9.45
CA SER A 107 2.77 -1.16 10.76
C SER A 107 2.51 0.11 11.59
N ALA A 108 2.49 1.30 10.98
CA ALA A 108 2.04 2.53 11.65
C ALA A 108 0.57 2.45 12.09
N PHE A 109 -0.33 1.92 11.25
CA PHE A 109 -1.73 1.69 11.61
C PHE A 109 -1.86 0.75 12.82
N LYS A 110 -1.06 -0.33 12.83
CA LYS A 110 -1.00 -1.25 13.97
C LYS A 110 -0.52 -0.52 15.22
N VAL A 111 0.53 0.28 15.15
CA VAL A 111 1.01 1.03 16.33
C VAL A 111 -0.03 2.07 16.76
N LEU A 112 -0.52 2.93 15.88
CA LEU A 112 -1.45 3.99 16.24
C LEU A 112 -2.71 3.48 16.93
N ILE A 113 -3.18 2.28 16.54
CA ILE A 113 -4.37 1.65 17.12
C ILE A 113 -4.04 0.82 18.37
N PHE A 114 -2.88 0.14 18.42
CA PHE A 114 -2.59 -0.87 19.45
C PHE A 114 -1.47 -0.51 20.43
N ASP A 115 -0.67 0.52 20.18
CA ASP A 115 0.45 0.93 21.07
C ASP A 115 -0.03 1.77 22.27
N GLN A 116 -1.23 2.34 22.19
CA GLN A 116 -1.91 2.96 23.33
C GLN A 116 -2.84 1.98 24.08
N ALA A 117 -2.97 0.74 23.59
CA ALA A 117 -3.76 -0.28 24.26
C ALA A 117 -2.93 -0.87 25.40
N VAL A 118 -3.07 -0.28 26.59
CA VAL A 118 -2.66 -0.89 27.86
C VAL A 118 -3.16 -2.34 27.86
N SER A 119 -2.26 -3.27 28.19
CA SER A 119 -2.55 -4.70 28.35
C SER A 119 -3.75 -4.90 29.29
N GLY A 120 -4.95 -4.99 28.69
CA GLY A 120 -6.20 -5.24 29.39
C GLY A 120 -7.42 -4.34 29.08
N SER A 121 -7.39 -3.30 28.22
CA SER A 121 -8.50 -2.30 28.22
C SER A 121 -9.33 -2.03 26.94
N TRP A 122 -9.11 -2.65 25.78
CA TRP A 122 -10.07 -2.48 24.63
C TRP A 122 -9.98 -3.54 23.52
N GLN A 123 -8.88 -4.31 23.46
CA GLN A 123 -8.64 -5.33 22.41
C GLN A 123 -9.68 -6.46 22.37
N GLU A 124 -10.30 -6.84 23.50
CA GLU A 124 -11.35 -7.87 23.51
C GLU A 124 -12.65 -7.42 22.83
N ARG A 125 -12.87 -6.10 22.64
CA ARG A 125 -14.16 -5.57 22.17
C ARG A 125 -14.22 -5.32 20.68
N VAL A 126 -13.08 -5.22 19.99
CA VAL A 126 -13.07 -5.09 18.53
C VAL A 126 -12.88 -6.46 17.91
N PRO A 127 -13.84 -6.97 17.13
CA PRO A 127 -13.66 -8.22 16.41
C PRO A 127 -12.46 -8.09 15.46
N ASP A 128 -11.54 -9.06 15.51
CA ASP A 128 -10.37 -9.12 14.61
C ASP A 128 -10.77 -8.95 13.13
N VAL A 129 -11.96 -9.44 12.78
CA VAL A 129 -12.58 -9.31 11.45
C VAL A 129 -12.69 -7.85 11.00
N LEU A 130 -13.08 -6.91 11.87
CA LEU A 130 -13.23 -5.50 11.50
C LEU A 130 -11.86 -4.88 11.19
N LEU A 131 -10.85 -5.23 11.98
CA LEU A 131 -9.49 -4.73 11.83
C LEU A 131 -8.86 -5.27 10.54
N ASP A 132 -9.08 -6.54 10.24
CA ASP A 132 -8.65 -7.15 8.99
C ASP A 132 -9.39 -6.56 7.78
N LEU A 133 -10.67 -6.20 7.92
CA LEU A 133 -11.42 -5.52 6.86
C LEU A 133 -10.85 -4.12 6.57
N ILE A 134 -10.55 -3.34 7.61
CA ILE A 134 -9.92 -2.01 7.46
C ILE A 134 -8.53 -2.14 6.83
N ARG A 135 -7.73 -3.11 7.29
CA ARG A 135 -6.43 -3.43 6.71
C ARG A 135 -6.55 -3.78 5.23
N PHE A 136 -7.48 -4.65 4.88
CA PHE A 136 -7.73 -5.06 3.50
C PHE A 136 -8.08 -3.85 2.63
N PHE A 137 -9.00 -3.00 3.10
CA PHE A 137 -9.42 -1.81 2.36
C PHE A 137 -8.26 -0.82 2.15
N LEU A 138 -7.44 -0.60 3.18
CA LEU A 138 -6.26 0.26 3.09
C LEU A 138 -5.27 -0.26 2.05
N VAL A 139 -4.95 -1.55 2.06
CA VAL A 139 -4.05 -2.18 1.08
C VAL A 139 -4.63 -2.10 -0.32
N ALA A 140 -5.93 -2.36 -0.49
CA ALA A 140 -6.61 -2.28 -1.77
C ALA A 140 -6.56 -0.86 -2.36
N CYS A 141 -6.83 0.18 -1.57
CA CYS A 141 -6.76 1.58 -2.00
C CYS A 141 -5.35 1.97 -2.46
N ILE A 142 -4.32 1.66 -1.67
CA ILE A 142 -2.94 2.00 -2.07
C ILE A 142 -2.54 1.23 -3.32
N THR A 143 -2.90 -0.06 -3.41
CA THR A 143 -2.65 -0.87 -4.61
C THR A 143 -3.32 -0.27 -5.85
N ALA A 144 -4.56 0.20 -5.74
CA ALA A 144 -5.25 0.88 -6.83
C ALA A 144 -4.50 2.15 -7.27
N VAL A 145 -4.05 2.98 -6.33
CA VAL A 145 -3.23 4.17 -6.62
C VAL A 145 -1.95 3.78 -7.36
N ILE A 146 -1.26 2.70 -6.97
CA ILE A 146 -0.06 2.22 -7.65
C ILE A 146 -0.36 1.80 -9.09
N LEU A 147 -1.40 0.99 -9.30
CA LEU A 147 -1.79 0.52 -10.64
C LEU A 147 -2.12 1.70 -11.56
N SER A 148 -2.81 2.72 -11.06
CA SER A 148 -3.12 3.93 -11.83
C SER A 148 -1.88 4.79 -12.10
N THR A 149 -1.10 5.09 -11.07
CA THR A 149 -0.02 6.09 -11.19
C THR A 149 1.22 5.55 -11.89
N VAL A 150 1.63 4.32 -11.57
CA VAL A 150 2.87 3.68 -12.05
C VAL A 150 2.61 2.91 -13.34
N TRP A 151 1.53 2.14 -13.39
CA TRP A 151 1.23 1.28 -14.54
C TRP A 151 0.28 1.91 -15.55
N LYS A 152 -0.27 3.09 -15.23
CA LYS A 152 -1.23 3.81 -16.08
C LYS A 152 -2.44 2.94 -16.45
N ILE A 153 -2.80 2.03 -15.55
CA ILE A 153 -3.98 1.18 -15.72
C ILE A 153 -5.23 2.02 -15.44
N ASP A 154 -6.22 1.86 -16.31
CA ASP A 154 -7.53 2.47 -16.12
C ASP A 154 -8.29 1.77 -14.98
N LEU A 155 -8.34 2.43 -13.82
CA LEU A 155 -9.12 1.96 -12.67
C LEU A 155 -10.62 1.97 -12.95
N GLY A 156 -11.11 2.84 -13.83
CA GLY A 156 -12.51 2.90 -14.22
C GLY A 156 -12.94 1.62 -14.92
N ALA A 157 -12.13 1.13 -15.86
CA ALA A 157 -12.35 -0.14 -16.53
C ALA A 157 -12.33 -1.33 -15.55
N LEU A 158 -11.35 -1.38 -14.64
CA LEU A 158 -11.27 -2.40 -13.58
C LEU A 158 -12.52 -2.38 -12.68
N LEU A 159 -12.89 -1.22 -12.17
CA LEU A 159 -14.07 -1.06 -11.30
C LEU A 159 -15.35 -1.42 -12.03
N THR A 160 -15.46 -1.09 -13.32
CA THR A 160 -16.59 -1.49 -14.16
C THR A 160 -16.65 -3.01 -14.29
N ALA A 161 -15.52 -3.67 -14.57
CA ALA A 161 -15.45 -5.12 -14.66
C ALA A 161 -15.84 -5.81 -13.33
N PHE A 162 -15.32 -5.31 -12.19
CA PHE A 162 -15.71 -5.80 -10.87
C PHE A 162 -17.18 -5.53 -10.54
N GLY A 163 -17.70 -4.36 -10.92
CA GLY A 163 -19.10 -3.99 -10.70
C GLY A 163 -20.05 -4.89 -11.48
N VAL A 164 -19.79 -5.09 -12.78
CA VAL A 164 -20.56 -6.00 -13.63
C VAL A 164 -20.42 -7.44 -13.14
N GLY A 165 -19.20 -7.88 -12.80
CA GLY A 165 -18.96 -9.23 -12.27
C GLY A 165 -19.73 -9.49 -10.97
N SER A 166 -19.70 -8.54 -10.04
CA SER A 166 -20.43 -8.62 -8.76
C SER A 166 -21.94 -8.65 -8.98
N LEU A 167 -22.45 -7.86 -9.94
CA LEU A 167 -23.86 -7.87 -10.32
C LEU A 167 -24.27 -9.25 -10.86
N VAL A 168 -23.50 -9.82 -11.79
CA VAL A 168 -23.78 -11.14 -12.37
C VAL A 168 -23.78 -12.22 -11.29
N ILE A 169 -22.80 -12.21 -10.37
CA ILE A 169 -22.75 -13.14 -9.24
C ILE A 169 -23.98 -12.96 -8.32
N GLY A 170 -24.37 -11.72 -8.03
CA GLY A 170 -25.54 -11.41 -7.22
C GLY A 170 -26.84 -11.91 -7.85
N LEU A 171 -26.99 -11.75 -9.17
CA LEU A 171 -28.13 -12.28 -9.92
C LEU A 171 -28.14 -13.81 -9.92
N ALA A 172 -26.98 -14.46 -10.10
CA ALA A 172 -26.88 -15.92 -10.06
C ALA A 172 -27.22 -16.49 -8.68
N LEU A 173 -26.90 -15.77 -7.60
CA LEU A 173 -27.18 -16.19 -6.23
C LEU A 173 -28.58 -15.79 -5.73
N GLN A 174 -29.36 -15.05 -6.52
CA GLN A 174 -30.65 -14.49 -6.09
C GLN A 174 -31.61 -15.55 -5.53
N ASP A 175 -31.82 -16.66 -6.26
CA ASP A 175 -32.70 -17.73 -5.84
C ASP A 175 -32.17 -18.50 -4.63
N THR A 176 -30.85 -18.69 -4.57
CA THR A 176 -30.20 -19.36 -3.43
C THR A 176 -30.38 -18.54 -2.15
N LEU A 177 -30.15 -17.22 -2.22
CA LEU A 177 -30.36 -16.32 -1.10
C LEU A 177 -31.85 -16.27 -0.70
N LYS A 178 -32.78 -16.24 -1.66
CA LYS A 178 -34.22 -16.28 -1.39
C LYS A 178 -34.64 -17.55 -0.63
N ASN A 179 -34.13 -18.71 -1.04
CA ASN A 179 -34.41 -19.99 -0.39
C ASN A 179 -33.79 -20.04 1.01
N LEU A 180 -32.57 -19.53 1.18
CA LEU A 180 -31.91 -19.42 2.47
C LEU A 180 -32.72 -18.54 3.44
N PHE A 181 -33.13 -17.35 3.01
CA PHE A 181 -33.94 -16.45 3.83
C PHE A 181 -35.29 -17.05 4.17
N SER A 182 -35.95 -17.74 3.23
CA SER A 182 -37.20 -18.47 3.49
C SER A 182 -37.00 -19.53 4.58
N GLY A 183 -35.92 -20.31 4.51
CA GLY A 183 -35.59 -21.30 5.53
C GLY A 183 -35.32 -20.68 6.91
N ILE A 184 -34.54 -19.59 6.96
CA ILE A 184 -34.27 -18.85 8.20
C ILE A 184 -35.57 -18.29 8.80
N LEU A 185 -36.45 -17.73 7.97
CA LEU A 185 -37.72 -17.16 8.41
C LEU A 185 -38.64 -18.24 9.00
N LEU A 186 -38.73 -19.40 8.35
CA LEU A 186 -39.47 -20.57 8.87
C LEU A 186 -38.93 -21.04 10.22
N LEU A 187 -37.61 -20.99 10.44
CA LEU A 187 -37.00 -21.36 11.72
C LEU A 187 -37.30 -20.34 12.82
N PHE A 188 -37.37 -19.04 12.49
CA PHE A 188 -37.66 -17.97 13.43
C PHE A 188 -39.14 -17.92 13.81
N GLU A 189 -40.04 -17.94 12.82
CA GLU A 189 -41.49 -17.82 13.04
C GLU A 189 -42.12 -19.14 13.52
N ARG A 190 -41.46 -20.28 13.24
CA ARG A 190 -41.97 -21.64 13.51
C ARG A 190 -43.48 -21.78 13.21
N PRO A 191 -43.93 -21.43 11.99
CA PRO A 191 -45.36 -21.40 11.66
C PRO A 191 -46.02 -22.79 11.68
N PHE A 192 -45.24 -23.87 11.71
CA PHE A 192 -45.70 -25.25 11.76
C PHE A 192 -44.71 -26.15 12.51
N ALA A 193 -45.24 -27.19 13.17
CA ALA A 193 -44.48 -28.13 13.98
C ALA A 193 -44.33 -29.49 13.30
N LEU A 194 -43.40 -30.30 13.83
CA LEU A 194 -43.22 -31.69 13.40
C LEU A 194 -44.52 -32.48 13.60
N GLY A 195 -45.02 -33.07 12.51
CA GLY A 195 -46.26 -33.85 12.52
C GLY A 195 -47.51 -33.11 12.03
N ASP A 196 -47.42 -31.81 11.76
CA ASP A 196 -48.53 -31.05 11.17
C ASP A 196 -48.78 -31.45 9.71
N TRP A 197 -50.03 -31.38 9.27
CA TRP A 197 -50.39 -31.52 7.87
C TRP A 197 -50.43 -30.15 7.21
N LEU A 198 -49.64 -29.98 6.15
CA LEU A 198 -49.53 -28.73 5.40
C LEU A 198 -49.96 -28.93 3.96
N GLN A 199 -50.60 -27.90 3.42
CA GLN A 199 -50.89 -27.79 1.99
C GLN A 199 -50.02 -26.69 1.40
N VAL A 200 -49.16 -27.05 0.44
CA VAL A 200 -48.29 -26.12 -0.29
C VAL A 200 -48.69 -26.18 -1.77
N GLY A 201 -49.37 -25.15 -2.24
CA GLY A 201 -50.01 -25.17 -3.56
C GLY A 201 -51.06 -26.27 -3.65
N GLU A 202 -50.92 -27.17 -4.62
CA GLU A 202 -51.83 -28.31 -4.81
C GLU A 202 -51.39 -29.59 -4.06
N THR A 203 -50.26 -29.55 -3.34
CA THR A 203 -49.70 -30.72 -2.65
C THR A 203 -50.04 -30.71 -1.17
N ILE A 204 -50.58 -31.82 -0.64
CA ILE A 204 -50.84 -32.03 0.78
C ILE A 204 -49.83 -33.05 1.33
N GLY A 205 -49.16 -32.72 2.43
CA GLY A 205 -48.17 -33.60 3.06
C GLY A 205 -48.04 -33.37 4.56
N LYS A 206 -47.52 -34.37 5.26
CA LYS A 206 -47.24 -34.28 6.70
C LYS A 206 -45.78 -33.87 6.91
N VAL A 207 -45.55 -32.91 7.81
CA VAL A 207 -44.19 -32.44 8.15
C VAL A 207 -43.42 -33.57 8.81
N ILE A 208 -42.41 -34.05 8.10
CA ILE A 208 -41.42 -35.02 8.58
C ILE A 208 -40.04 -34.35 8.62
N LYS A 209 -39.14 -34.94 9.43
CA LYS A 209 -37.80 -34.41 9.72
C LYS A 209 -36.93 -34.22 8.49
#